data_AF-A0A6G0JG28-F1
#
_entry.id   AF-A0A6G0JG28-F1
#
_cell.length_a   1.000
_cell.length_b   1.000
_cell.length_c   1.000
_cell.angle_alpha   90.00
_cell.angle_beta   90.00
_cell.angle_gamma   90.00
#
_symmetry.space_group_name_H-M   'P 1'
#
loop_
_entity.id
_entity.type
_entity.pdbx_description
1 polymer ?
#
loop_
_entity_poly.entity_id
_entity_poly.type
_entity_poly.pdbx_seq_one_letter_code
_entity_poly.pdbx_strand_id
1 'polypeptide(L)'
;LLVLQIFLALKLNGDLSWTLVEVLIPYFVYDGLNLLERLAGGVLGYKMLTKNSEGAGVTQTEDIKKQRSALVLAAARKLVLNLARIAQGVLLGLKVDGSLGDASWWVVFVPVWLYVAFFVSFPVRKYFRAKAKAKEPKAKSPRQQHTHDAYTRESVTEDEEEELSKFPALDALCTILVICALTSPFFILSARLQDGSFSSIYVLLPWLIVVGLVFCFICCAISCVSFHDPEDGGAPEEAAAESGVRSTPSAEEGATARSDYVSVDMD
;
A
#
# COMPACT_ATOMS: atom_id res chain seq x y z
N LEU A 1 17.78 2.80 14.86
CA LEU A 1 17.71 4.07 14.07
C LEU A 1 18.25 5.27 14.85
N LEU A 2 17.91 5.47 16.13
CA LEU A 2 18.49 6.56 16.94
C LEU A 2 20.03 6.54 16.99
N VAL A 3 20.62 5.36 17.21
CA VAL A 3 22.09 5.19 17.21
C VAL A 3 22.72 5.65 15.88
N LEU A 4 22.08 5.35 14.75
CA LEU A 4 22.54 5.83 13.44
C LEU A 4 22.51 7.36 13.36
N GLN A 5 21.43 8.00 13.83
CA GLN A 5 21.31 9.46 13.82
C GLN A 5 22.41 10.12 14.67
N ILE A 6 22.72 9.53 15.84
CA ILE A 6 23.80 9.99 16.71
C ILE A 6 25.15 9.87 15.99
N PHE A 7 25.46 8.71 15.40
CA PHE A 7 26.74 8.53 14.68
C PHE A 7 26.87 9.44 13.46
N LEU A 8 25.77 9.67 12.72
CA LEU A 8 25.76 10.65 11.63
C LEU A 8 26.03 12.06 12.14
N ALA A 9 25.40 12.49 13.24
CA ALA A 9 25.66 13.81 13.83
C ALA A 9 27.12 13.96 14.27
N LEU A 10 27.68 12.95 14.94
CA LEU A 10 29.09 12.95 15.37
C LEU A 10 30.06 13.01 14.18
N LYS A 11 29.80 12.25 13.10
CA LYS A 11 30.61 12.31 11.87
C LYS A 11 30.49 13.66 11.18
N LEU A 12 29.29 14.25 11.13
CA LEU A 12 29.07 15.58 10.54
C LEU A 12 29.74 16.70 11.35
N ASN A 13 29.84 16.56 12.66
CA ASN A 13 30.56 17.48 13.54
C ASN A 13 32.09 17.31 13.47
N GLY A 14 32.59 16.26 12.81
CA GLY A 14 34.02 15.94 12.76
C GLY A 14 34.55 15.24 14.01
N ASP A 15 33.70 14.88 14.97
CA ASP A 15 34.07 14.18 16.19
C ASP A 15 34.41 12.69 15.95
N LEU A 16 34.03 12.16 14.79
CA LEU A 16 34.20 10.77 14.42
C LEU A 16 34.98 10.63 13.10
N SER A 17 36.13 9.96 13.14
CA SER A 17 36.99 9.72 11.98
C SER A 17 36.61 8.49 11.13
N TRP A 18 35.56 7.76 11.54
CA TRP A 18 35.11 6.55 10.86
C TRP A 18 34.63 6.83 9.45
N THR A 19 34.72 5.84 8.58
CA THR A 19 34.11 5.86 7.24
C THR A 19 32.58 5.96 7.35
N LEU A 20 31.92 6.49 6.31
CA LEU A 20 30.46 6.56 6.27
C LEU A 20 29.84 5.15 6.31
N VAL A 21 30.52 4.16 5.71
CA VAL A 21 30.09 2.75 5.79
C VAL A 21 30.08 2.24 7.23
N GLU A 22 31.09 2.56 8.02
CA GLU A 22 31.15 2.19 9.45
C GLU A 22 30.06 2.89 10.27
N VAL A 23 29.79 4.17 9.99
CA VAL A 23 28.68 4.91 10.61
C VAL A 23 27.32 4.28 10.31
N LEU A 24 27.17 3.65 9.13
CA LEU A 24 25.95 2.97 8.70
C LEU A 24 25.79 1.55 9.28
N ILE A 25 26.75 1.02 10.07
CA ILE A 25 26.64 -0.32 10.67
C ILE A 25 25.30 -0.55 11.42
N PRO A 26 24.82 0.35 12.30
CA PRO A 26 23.54 0.15 12.99
C PRO A 26 22.35 0.04 12.02
N TYR A 27 22.43 0.71 10.87
CA TYR A 27 21.44 0.61 9.82
C TYR A 27 21.51 -0.73 9.09
N PHE A 28 22.71 -1.19 8.73
CA PHE A 28 22.90 -2.50 8.08
C PHE A 28 22.54 -3.67 8.99
N VAL A 29 22.83 -3.59 10.29
CA VAL A 29 22.40 -4.60 11.27
C VAL A 29 20.87 -4.66 11.32
N TYR A 30 20.22 -3.51 11.42
CA TYR A 30 18.74 -3.45 11.42
C TYR A 30 18.13 -4.02 10.14
N ASP A 31 18.62 -3.60 8.97
CA ASP A 31 18.12 -4.11 7.68
C ASP A 31 18.44 -5.60 7.49
N GLY A 32 19.58 -6.08 8.00
CA GLY A 32 19.97 -7.49 7.99
C GLY A 32 19.07 -8.36 8.86
N LEU A 33 18.71 -7.89 10.07
CA LEU A 33 17.75 -8.59 10.94
C LEU A 33 16.35 -8.66 10.31
N ASN A 34 15.87 -7.55 9.75
CA ASN A 34 14.61 -7.53 9.00
C ASN A 34 14.64 -8.46 7.78
N LEU A 35 15.80 -8.59 7.13
CA LEU A 35 15.95 -9.53 6.03
C LEU A 35 15.84 -10.98 6.51
N LEU A 36 16.48 -11.30 7.63
CA LEU A 36 16.43 -12.63 8.23
C LEU A 36 15.00 -13.01 8.66
N GLU A 37 14.29 -12.08 9.30
CA GLU A 37 12.88 -12.27 9.69
C GLU A 37 12.00 -12.60 8.48
N ARG A 38 12.15 -11.85 7.39
CA ARG A 38 11.39 -12.08 6.15
C ARG A 38 11.74 -13.39 5.48
N LEU A 39 13.01 -13.79 5.49
CA LEU A 39 13.46 -15.09 4.96
C LEU A 39 12.90 -16.24 5.80
N ALA A 40 12.94 -16.14 7.12
CA ALA A 40 12.37 -17.13 8.02
C ALA A 40 10.86 -17.27 7.79
N GLY A 41 10.12 -16.15 7.69
CA GLY A 41 8.69 -16.16 7.38
C GLY A 41 8.39 -16.77 6.01
N GLY A 42 9.19 -16.47 4.98
CA GLY A 42 9.05 -17.04 3.64
C GLY A 42 9.29 -18.55 3.61
N VAL A 43 10.34 -19.04 4.28
CA VAL A 43 10.64 -20.47 4.38
C VAL A 43 9.58 -21.21 5.20
N LEU A 44 9.14 -20.64 6.31
CA LEU A 44 8.09 -21.23 7.14
C LEU A 44 6.76 -21.32 6.37
N GLY A 45 6.37 -20.24 5.68
CA GLY A 45 5.19 -20.24 4.81
C GLY A 45 5.28 -21.29 3.71
N TYR A 46 6.43 -21.39 3.03
CA TYR A 46 6.65 -22.43 2.02
C TYR A 46 6.52 -23.85 2.58
N LYS A 47 7.10 -24.11 3.76
CA LYS A 47 7.01 -25.42 4.43
C LYS A 47 5.58 -25.74 4.85
N MET A 48 4.83 -24.77 5.38
CA MET A 48 3.42 -24.95 5.74
C MET A 48 2.55 -25.28 4.52
N LEU A 49 2.69 -24.53 3.42
CA LEU A 49 1.97 -24.84 2.18
C LEU A 49 2.30 -26.25 1.66
N THR A 50 3.57 -26.63 1.72
CA THR A 50 4.02 -27.95 1.25
C THR A 50 3.42 -29.07 2.11
N LYS A 51 3.56 -28.97 3.44
CA LYS A 51 3.03 -29.96 4.38
C LYS A 51 1.50 -30.09 4.29
N ASN A 52 0.78 -28.98 4.20
CA ASN A 52 -0.69 -28.99 4.10
C ASN A 52 -1.17 -29.67 2.81
N SER A 53 -0.49 -29.42 1.69
CA SER A 53 -0.84 -30.06 0.42
C SER A 53 -0.51 -31.56 0.37
N GLU A 54 0.57 -31.99 1.04
CA GLU A 54 0.95 -33.40 1.21
C GLU A 54 -0.06 -34.15 2.09
N GLY A 55 -0.44 -33.56 3.23
CA GLY A 55 -1.45 -34.14 4.13
C GLY A 55 -2.84 -34.25 3.50
N ALA A 56 -3.18 -33.35 2.57
CA ALA A 56 -4.45 -33.41 1.83
C ALA A 56 -4.42 -34.37 0.62
N GLY A 57 -3.25 -34.90 0.22
CA GLY A 57 -3.10 -35.72 -0.99
C GLY A 57 -3.26 -34.95 -2.32
N VAL A 58 -3.26 -33.61 -2.28
CA VAL A 58 -3.57 -32.73 -3.42
C VAL A 58 -2.30 -32.13 -4.06
N THR A 59 -1.09 -32.53 -3.62
CA THR A 59 0.22 -31.96 -4.01
C THR A 59 0.49 -31.72 -5.48
N GLN A 60 -0.21 -32.42 -6.38
CA GLN A 60 0.02 -32.37 -7.82
C GLN A 60 -0.97 -31.48 -8.59
N THR A 61 -1.94 -30.83 -7.94
CA THR A 61 -2.84 -29.93 -8.68
C THR A 61 -2.07 -28.72 -9.21
N GLU A 62 -2.40 -28.33 -10.44
CA GLU A 62 -1.75 -27.20 -11.14
C GLU A 62 -1.85 -25.91 -10.32
N ASP A 63 -2.96 -25.73 -9.59
CA ASP A 63 -3.20 -24.58 -8.72
C ASP A 63 -2.22 -24.49 -7.56
N ILE A 64 -1.90 -25.61 -6.89
CA ILE A 64 -0.93 -25.63 -5.78
C ILE A 64 0.48 -25.33 -6.30
N LYS A 65 0.85 -25.87 -7.47
CA LYS A 65 2.15 -25.55 -8.10
C LYS A 65 2.25 -24.07 -8.45
N LYS A 66 1.16 -23.48 -8.95
CA LYS A 66 1.06 -22.05 -9.28
C LYS A 66 1.17 -21.18 -8.03
N GLN A 67 0.46 -21.51 -6.95
CA GLN A 67 0.53 -20.81 -5.66
C GLN A 67 1.96 -20.85 -5.06
N ARG A 68 2.61 -22.02 -5.07
CA ARG A 68 4.01 -22.14 -4.61
C ARG A 68 4.97 -21.29 -5.43
N SER A 69 4.87 -21.34 -6.76
CA SER A 69 5.70 -20.54 -7.66
C SER A 69 5.48 -19.04 -7.45
N ALA A 70 4.23 -18.62 -7.29
CA ALA A 70 3.88 -17.23 -6.98
C ALA A 70 4.47 -16.76 -5.64
N LEU A 71 4.41 -17.60 -4.60
CA LEU A 71 5.00 -17.32 -3.29
C LEU A 71 6.53 -17.16 -3.39
N VAL A 72 7.22 -18.10 -4.06
CA VAL A 72 8.67 -18.04 -4.27
C VAL A 72 9.05 -16.80 -5.06
N LEU A 73 8.31 -16.48 -6.12
CA LEU A 73 8.56 -15.29 -6.93
C LEU A 73 8.35 -14.00 -6.12
N ALA A 74 7.31 -13.94 -5.29
CA ALA A 74 7.05 -12.81 -4.40
C ALA A 74 8.16 -12.65 -3.35
N ALA A 75 8.61 -13.75 -2.74
CA ALA A 75 9.70 -13.76 -1.78
C ALA A 75 11.03 -13.34 -2.44
N ALA A 76 11.38 -13.93 -3.58
CA ALA A 76 12.59 -13.60 -4.34
C ALA A 76 12.61 -12.12 -4.76
N ARG A 77 11.48 -11.59 -5.22
CA ARG A 77 11.34 -10.17 -5.57
C ARG A 77 11.56 -9.27 -4.36
N LYS A 78 10.95 -9.57 -3.21
CA LYS A 78 11.15 -8.82 -1.96
C LYS A 78 12.62 -8.89 -1.50
N LEU A 79 13.26 -10.06 -1.63
CA LEU A 79 14.67 -10.27 -1.30
C LEU A 79 15.57 -9.40 -2.17
N VAL A 80 15.38 -9.43 -3.50
CA VAL A 80 16.17 -8.64 -4.45
C VAL A 80 16.08 -7.15 -4.14
N LEU A 81 14.87 -6.64 -3.87
CA LEU A 81 14.70 -5.23 -3.51
C LEU A 81 15.43 -4.90 -2.21
N ASN A 82 15.30 -5.74 -1.18
CA ASN A 82 15.99 -5.50 0.09
C ASN A 82 17.52 -5.49 -0.08
N LEU A 83 18.07 -6.43 -0.85
CA LEU A 83 19.49 -6.44 -1.19
C LEU A 83 19.90 -5.18 -1.96
N ALA A 84 19.07 -4.71 -2.89
CA ALA A 84 19.31 -3.45 -3.59
C ALA A 84 19.34 -2.25 -2.61
N ARG A 85 18.49 -2.24 -1.58
CA ARG A 85 18.50 -1.19 -0.54
C ARG A 85 19.78 -1.21 0.30
N ILE A 86 20.27 -2.39 0.67
CA ILE A 86 21.55 -2.53 1.38
C ILE A 86 22.69 -2.06 0.47
N ALA A 87 22.70 -2.51 -0.78
CA ALA A 87 23.67 -2.10 -1.78
C ALA A 87 23.68 -0.57 -2.00
N GLN A 88 22.51 0.08 -1.97
CA GLN A 88 22.41 1.55 -2.05
C GLN A 88 23.19 2.23 -0.92
N GLY A 89 23.02 1.77 0.32
CA GLY A 89 23.72 2.33 1.47
C GLY A 89 25.23 2.16 1.37
N VAL A 90 25.67 0.97 0.93
CA VAL A 90 27.10 0.66 0.74
C VAL A 90 27.70 1.51 -0.38
N LEU A 91 27.07 1.57 -1.56
CA LEU A 91 27.54 2.36 -2.69
C LEU A 91 27.60 3.86 -2.35
N LEU A 92 26.60 4.38 -1.64
CA LEU A 92 26.58 5.76 -1.18
C LEU A 92 27.73 6.03 -0.21
N GLY A 93 27.93 5.14 0.78
CA GLY A 93 29.03 5.19 1.74
C GLY A 93 30.39 5.25 1.05
N LEU A 94 30.67 4.26 0.20
CA LEU A 94 31.92 4.16 -0.54
C LEU A 94 32.16 5.36 -1.47
N LYS A 95 31.11 5.96 -2.04
CA LYS A 95 31.26 7.12 -2.92
C LYS A 95 31.60 8.38 -2.13
N VAL A 96 30.91 8.60 -1.01
CA VAL A 96 31.14 9.76 -0.14
C VAL A 96 32.52 9.66 0.53
N ASP A 97 32.95 8.45 0.90
CA ASP A 97 34.29 8.22 1.46
C ASP A 97 35.41 8.26 0.39
N GLY A 98 35.09 8.55 -0.87
CA GLY A 98 36.07 8.67 -1.97
C GLY A 98 36.64 7.33 -2.48
N SER A 99 36.18 6.19 -1.96
CA SER A 99 36.69 4.86 -2.32
C SER A 99 36.32 4.43 -3.75
N LEU A 100 35.25 4.99 -4.32
CA LEU A 100 34.78 4.70 -5.68
C LEU A 100 35.41 5.59 -6.78
N GLY A 101 36.36 6.47 -6.42
CA GLY A 101 37.04 7.37 -7.38
C GLY A 101 36.04 8.19 -8.20
N ASP A 102 36.20 8.18 -9.53
CA ASP A 102 35.41 8.98 -10.48
C ASP A 102 34.07 8.35 -10.89
N ALA A 103 33.62 7.28 -10.21
CA ALA A 103 32.35 6.63 -10.55
C ALA A 103 31.19 7.63 -10.59
N SER A 104 30.40 7.62 -11.67
CA SER A 104 29.28 8.56 -11.80
C SER A 104 28.22 8.34 -10.72
N TRP A 105 27.61 9.43 -10.24
CA TRP A 105 26.49 9.36 -9.30
C TRP A 105 25.29 8.59 -9.88
N TRP A 106 25.11 8.60 -11.19
CA TRP A 106 24.10 7.77 -11.86
C TRP A 106 24.28 6.28 -11.59
N VAL A 107 25.54 5.80 -11.49
CA VAL A 107 25.86 4.40 -11.16
C VAL A 107 25.61 4.13 -9.68
N VAL A 108 25.98 5.07 -8.80
CA VAL A 108 25.76 4.97 -7.35
C VAL A 108 24.26 4.87 -7.00
N PHE A 109 23.39 5.47 -7.81
CA PHE A 109 21.93 5.38 -7.68
C PHE A 109 21.27 4.23 -8.47
N VAL A 110 22.04 3.31 -9.08
CA VAL A 110 21.48 2.13 -9.79
C VAL A 110 20.45 1.36 -8.95
N PRO A 111 20.69 1.09 -7.66
CA PRO A 111 19.67 0.44 -6.85
C PRO A 111 18.36 1.24 -6.77
N VAL A 112 18.42 2.57 -6.68
CA VAL A 112 17.22 3.44 -6.74
C VAL A 112 16.53 3.30 -8.10
N TRP A 113 17.25 3.26 -9.21
CA TRP A 113 16.64 3.07 -10.53
C TRP A 113 15.91 1.72 -10.66
N LEU A 114 16.42 0.67 -10.01
CA LEU A 114 15.71 -0.62 -9.92
C LEU A 114 14.39 -0.49 -9.16
N TYR A 115 14.37 0.27 -8.06
CA TYR A 115 13.14 0.57 -7.33
C TYR A 115 12.15 1.37 -8.18
N VAL A 116 12.60 2.42 -8.86
CA VAL A 116 11.76 3.24 -9.76
C VAL A 116 11.13 2.37 -10.85
N ALA A 117 11.95 1.57 -11.54
CA ALA A 117 11.47 0.65 -12.58
C ALA A 117 10.47 -0.37 -12.03
N PHE A 118 10.73 -0.89 -10.83
CA PHE A 118 9.81 -1.80 -10.15
C PHE A 118 8.46 -1.14 -9.84
N PHE A 119 8.45 0.05 -9.26
CA PHE A 119 7.22 0.78 -8.94
C PHE A 119 6.42 1.14 -10.20
N VAL A 120 7.08 1.65 -11.25
CA VAL A 120 6.43 1.96 -12.53
C VAL A 120 5.88 0.70 -13.21
N SER A 121 6.48 -0.46 -12.99
CA SER A 121 5.99 -1.72 -13.58
C SER A 121 4.58 -2.11 -13.10
N PHE A 122 4.15 -1.68 -11.92
CA PHE A 122 2.81 -2.00 -11.39
C PHE A 122 1.66 -1.36 -12.18
N PRO A 123 1.55 -0.02 -12.29
CA PRO A 123 0.48 0.61 -13.07
C PRO A 123 0.53 0.20 -14.54
N VAL A 124 1.73 -0.02 -15.09
CA VAL A 124 1.90 -0.52 -16.47
C VAL A 124 1.30 -1.92 -16.62
N ARG A 125 1.63 -2.86 -15.72
CA ARG A 125 1.04 -4.21 -15.74
C ARG A 125 -0.47 -4.20 -15.51
N LYS A 126 -0.96 -3.35 -14.60
CA LYS A 126 -2.39 -3.15 -14.34
C LYS A 126 -3.11 -2.69 -15.62
N TYR A 127 -2.56 -1.69 -16.30
CA TYR A 127 -3.10 -1.20 -17.58
C TYR A 127 -3.13 -2.29 -18.66
N PHE A 128 -2.04 -3.03 -18.86
CA PHE A 128 -2.00 -4.10 -19.86
C PHE A 128 -2.96 -5.25 -19.52
N ARG A 129 -3.12 -5.60 -18.25
CA ARG A 129 -4.10 -6.61 -17.80
C ARG A 129 -5.52 -6.15 -18.06
N ALA A 130 -5.86 -4.92 -17.71
CA ALA A 130 -7.19 -4.35 -17.99
C ALA A 130 -7.49 -4.34 -19.50
N LYS A 131 -6.50 -3.97 -20.33
CA LYS A 131 -6.60 -4.00 -21.79
C LYS A 131 -6.75 -5.40 -22.35
N ALA A 132 -6.07 -6.40 -21.78
CA ALA A 132 -6.21 -7.80 -22.18
C ALA A 132 -7.63 -8.33 -21.87
N LYS A 133 -8.12 -8.11 -20.64
CA LYS A 133 -9.49 -8.48 -20.22
C LYS A 133 -10.56 -7.82 -21.09
N ALA A 134 -10.36 -6.57 -21.52
CA ALA A 134 -11.29 -5.87 -22.41
C ALA A 134 -11.30 -6.40 -23.87
N LYS A 135 -10.25 -7.10 -24.30
CA LYS A 135 -10.15 -7.69 -25.65
C LYS A 135 -10.71 -9.11 -25.72
N GLU A 136 -10.82 -9.81 -24.60
CA GLU A 136 -11.47 -11.12 -24.59
C GLU A 136 -12.95 -10.93 -24.94
N PRO A 137 -13.47 -11.59 -25.99
CA PRO A 137 -14.89 -11.54 -26.28
C PRO A 137 -15.62 -12.08 -25.06
N LYS A 138 -16.61 -11.32 -24.53
CA LYS A 138 -17.52 -11.81 -23.49
C LYS A 138 -18.11 -13.13 -23.96
N ALA A 139 -17.51 -14.25 -23.57
CA ALA A 139 -18.09 -15.57 -23.75
C ALA A 139 -19.43 -15.51 -23.03
N LYS A 140 -20.50 -15.79 -23.79
CA LYS A 140 -21.89 -15.66 -23.39
C LYS A 140 -22.07 -16.11 -21.93
N SER A 141 -22.64 -15.23 -21.12
CA SER A 141 -23.17 -15.56 -19.80
C SER A 141 -23.89 -16.92 -19.88
N PRO A 142 -23.52 -17.92 -19.06
CA PRO A 142 -24.37 -19.09 -18.89
C PRO A 142 -25.66 -18.56 -18.27
N ARG A 143 -26.71 -18.55 -19.08
CA ARG A 143 -28.11 -18.49 -18.65
C ARG A 143 -28.23 -19.27 -17.34
N GLN A 144 -28.63 -18.58 -16.27
CA GLN A 144 -28.95 -19.15 -14.97
C GLN A 144 -29.61 -20.52 -15.14
N GLN A 145 -28.84 -21.58 -14.88
CA GLN A 145 -29.39 -22.92 -14.77
C GLN A 145 -29.26 -23.27 -13.30
N HIS A 146 -30.32 -22.91 -12.57
CA HIS A 146 -30.55 -23.23 -11.18
C HIS A 146 -30.49 -24.76 -11.06
N THR A 147 -29.34 -25.29 -10.64
CA THR A 147 -29.18 -26.68 -10.22
C THR A 147 -28.79 -26.62 -8.75
N HIS A 148 -29.57 -27.31 -7.93
CA HIS A 148 -29.63 -27.18 -6.46
C HIS A 148 -28.47 -27.90 -5.74
N ASP A 149 -27.44 -28.31 -6.47
CA ASP A 149 -26.39 -29.21 -5.97
C ASP A 149 -25.02 -28.52 -6.02
N ALA A 150 -24.83 -27.52 -5.15
CA ALA A 150 -23.55 -26.82 -5.03
C ALA A 150 -23.28 -26.43 -3.57
N TYR A 151 -23.25 -27.42 -2.66
CA TYR A 151 -22.83 -27.18 -1.27
C TYR A 151 -21.34 -27.45 -1.01
N THR A 152 -20.56 -27.79 -2.03
CA THR A 152 -19.11 -28.02 -1.89
C THR A 152 -18.36 -27.57 -3.13
N ARG A 153 -18.44 -26.27 -3.42
CA ARG A 153 -17.37 -25.53 -4.10
C ARG A 153 -17.69 -24.05 -3.93
N GLU A 154 -17.26 -23.48 -2.81
CA GLU A 154 -16.77 -22.11 -2.86
C GLU A 154 -15.59 -22.14 -3.85
N SER A 155 -15.91 -22.07 -5.16
CA SER A 155 -15.00 -21.44 -6.09
C SER A 155 -14.91 -20.03 -5.58
N VAL A 156 -13.96 -19.82 -4.69
CA VAL A 156 -13.34 -18.54 -4.45
C VAL A 156 -12.95 -18.07 -5.85
N THR A 157 -13.86 -17.35 -6.49
CA THR A 157 -13.54 -16.37 -7.51
C THR A 157 -12.72 -15.34 -6.77
N GLU A 158 -11.45 -15.71 -6.55
CA GLU A 158 -10.34 -14.90 -6.10
C GLU A 158 -9.92 -13.94 -7.22
N ASP A 159 -10.75 -13.77 -8.24
CA ASP A 159 -11.03 -12.43 -8.77
C ASP A 159 -11.83 -11.70 -7.68
N GLU A 160 -11.16 -11.30 -6.59
CA GLU A 160 -11.49 -10.00 -6.00
C GLU A 160 -11.65 -9.08 -7.22
N GLU A 161 -12.86 -8.58 -7.41
CA GLU A 161 -13.15 -7.58 -8.42
C GLU A 161 -12.22 -6.40 -8.09
N GLU A 162 -10.98 -6.45 -8.61
CA GLU A 162 -10.04 -5.33 -8.67
C GLU A 162 -10.88 -4.25 -9.33
N GLU A 163 -11.50 -3.38 -8.53
CA GLU A 163 -12.51 -2.42 -8.97
C GLU A 163 -11.97 -1.75 -10.22
N LEU A 164 -12.45 -2.24 -11.37
CA LEU A 164 -11.76 -1.99 -12.62
C LEU A 164 -12.17 -0.58 -12.97
N SER A 165 -11.32 0.37 -12.59
CA SER A 165 -11.59 1.79 -12.69
C SER A 165 -12.18 2.07 -14.06
N LYS A 166 -13.27 2.85 -14.14
CA LYS A 166 -13.93 3.20 -15.40
C LYS A 166 -12.95 3.72 -16.47
N PHE A 167 -11.78 4.23 -16.05
CA PHE A 167 -10.69 4.71 -16.90
C PHE A 167 -9.32 4.16 -16.49
N PRO A 168 -8.95 2.92 -16.87
CA PRO A 168 -7.69 2.28 -16.44
C PRO A 168 -6.44 2.98 -16.97
N ALA A 169 -6.56 3.69 -18.10
CA ALA A 169 -5.46 4.51 -18.64
C ALA A 169 -5.20 5.75 -17.79
N LEU A 170 -6.26 6.43 -17.34
CA LEU A 170 -6.16 7.63 -16.51
C LEU A 170 -5.61 7.29 -15.13
N ASP A 171 -6.09 6.19 -14.53
CA ASP A 171 -5.59 5.68 -13.25
C ASP A 171 -4.10 5.34 -13.31
N ALA A 172 -3.68 4.59 -14.33
CA ALA A 172 -2.27 4.25 -14.54
C ALA A 172 -1.40 5.50 -14.77
N LEU A 173 -1.87 6.45 -15.59
CA LEU A 173 -1.15 7.70 -15.84
C LEU A 173 -1.02 8.55 -14.58
N CYS A 174 -2.10 8.70 -13.81
CA CYS A 174 -2.10 9.41 -12.53
C CYS A 174 -1.09 8.79 -11.55
N THR A 175 -1.13 7.45 -11.42
CA THR A 175 -0.20 6.71 -10.56
C THR A 175 1.26 6.89 -11.00
N ILE A 176 1.54 6.83 -12.30
CA ILE A 176 2.89 7.06 -12.84
C ILE A 176 3.35 8.50 -12.55
N LEU A 177 2.49 9.51 -12.72
CA LEU A 177 2.82 10.90 -12.42
C LEU A 177 3.18 11.09 -10.94
N VAL A 178 2.43 10.47 -10.02
CA VAL A 178 2.75 10.51 -8.59
C VAL A 178 4.09 9.83 -8.31
N ILE A 179 4.36 8.66 -8.90
CA ILE A 179 5.65 7.97 -8.76
C ILE A 179 6.80 8.85 -9.28
N CYS A 180 6.64 9.48 -10.45
CA CYS A 180 7.63 10.41 -11.01
C CYS A 180 7.86 11.61 -10.09
N ALA A 181 6.80 12.21 -9.54
CA ALA A 181 6.92 13.32 -8.60
C ALA A 181 7.69 12.90 -7.33
N LEU A 182 7.35 11.76 -6.73
CA LEU A 182 8.00 11.25 -5.53
C LEU A 182 9.47 10.87 -5.75
N THR A 183 9.80 10.38 -6.95
CA THR A 183 11.16 9.91 -7.29
C THR A 183 12.03 11.01 -7.89
N SER A 184 11.44 12.11 -8.37
CA SER A 184 12.17 13.23 -8.99
C SER A 184 13.28 13.83 -8.12
N PRO A 185 13.20 13.91 -6.78
CA PRO A 185 14.32 14.39 -5.96
C PRO A 185 15.59 13.55 -6.13
N PHE A 186 15.48 12.24 -6.37
CA PHE A 186 16.65 11.39 -6.58
C PHE A 186 17.34 11.69 -7.92
N PHE A 187 16.57 11.99 -8.97
CA PHE A 187 17.11 12.42 -10.26
C PHE A 187 17.75 13.81 -10.19
N ILE A 188 17.11 14.74 -9.49
CA ILE A 188 17.66 16.08 -9.29
C ILE A 188 18.93 15.99 -8.42
N LEU A 189 18.93 15.14 -7.39
CA LEU A 189 20.09 14.91 -6.53
C LEU A 189 21.26 14.27 -7.31
N SER A 190 21.01 13.26 -8.14
CA SER A 190 22.07 12.64 -8.96
C SER A 190 22.66 13.65 -9.95
N ALA A 191 21.82 14.47 -10.59
CA ALA A 191 22.27 15.53 -11.50
C ALA A 191 23.07 16.62 -10.75
N ARG A 192 22.61 17.02 -9.56
CA ARG A 192 23.32 17.97 -8.70
C ARG A 192 24.71 17.45 -8.34
N LEU A 193 24.77 16.21 -7.87
CA LEU A 193 26.01 15.61 -7.36
C LEU A 193 27.03 15.36 -8.48
N GLN A 194 26.58 15.16 -9.72
CA GLN A 194 27.46 15.00 -10.87
C GLN A 194 28.13 16.31 -11.28
N ASP A 195 27.37 17.33 -11.67
CA ASP A 195 27.95 18.59 -12.23
C ASP A 195 27.12 19.85 -11.87
N GLY A 196 26.12 19.75 -11.00
CA GLY A 196 25.12 20.80 -10.81
C GLY A 196 25.46 21.82 -9.70
N SER A 197 25.48 23.11 -10.04
CA SER A 197 25.70 24.22 -9.08
C SER A 197 24.41 24.83 -8.50
N PHE A 198 23.23 24.30 -8.84
CA PHE A 198 21.96 24.90 -8.44
C PHE A 198 21.68 24.75 -6.92
N SER A 199 20.74 25.51 -6.37
CA SER A 199 20.45 25.51 -4.92
C SER A 199 19.83 24.18 -4.42
N SER A 200 20.16 23.75 -3.19
CA SER A 200 19.63 22.51 -2.59
C SER A 200 18.11 22.52 -2.45
N ILE A 201 17.50 23.71 -2.41
CA ILE A 201 16.05 23.87 -2.32
C ILE A 201 15.30 23.22 -3.50
N TYR A 202 15.91 23.20 -4.70
CA TYR A 202 15.29 22.58 -5.88
C TYR A 202 15.18 21.06 -5.77
N VAL A 203 16.01 20.41 -4.95
CA VAL A 203 15.93 18.97 -4.70
C VAL A 203 14.65 18.63 -3.93
N LEU A 204 14.25 19.49 -3.00
CA LEU A 204 13.08 19.28 -2.13
C LEU A 204 11.77 19.78 -2.75
N LEU A 205 11.85 20.65 -3.76
CA LEU A 205 10.71 21.31 -4.38
C LEU A 205 9.61 20.35 -4.86
N PRO A 206 9.90 19.20 -5.51
CA PRO A 206 8.85 18.26 -5.90
C PRO A 206 8.06 17.69 -4.71
N TRP A 207 8.73 17.39 -3.60
CA TRP A 207 8.06 16.93 -2.39
C TRP A 207 7.23 18.04 -1.75
N LEU A 208 7.72 19.27 -1.72
CA LEU A 208 6.95 20.41 -1.22
C LEU A 208 5.67 20.64 -2.03
N ILE A 209 5.73 20.47 -3.35
CA ILE A 209 4.54 20.54 -4.23
C ILE A 209 3.55 19.43 -3.87
N VAL A 210 4.01 18.18 -3.75
CA VAL A 210 3.14 17.03 -3.40
C VAL A 210 2.48 17.24 -2.05
N VAL A 211 3.26 17.63 -1.04
CA VAL A 211 2.75 17.92 0.31
C VAL A 211 1.72 19.06 0.27
N GLY A 212 2.02 20.15 -0.44
CA GLY A 212 1.09 21.27 -0.61
C GLY A 212 -0.23 20.88 -1.28
N LEU A 213 -0.19 20.03 -2.31
CA LEU A 213 -1.38 19.50 -2.96
C LEU A 213 -2.22 18.63 -2.01
N VAL A 214 -1.57 17.74 -1.26
CA VAL A 214 -2.26 16.88 -0.27
C VAL A 214 -2.95 17.74 0.80
N PHE A 215 -2.27 18.74 1.35
CA PHE A 215 -2.88 19.68 2.29
C PHE A 215 -4.05 20.45 1.68
N CYS A 216 -3.93 20.90 0.42
CA CYS A 216 -5.01 21.56 -0.30
C CYS A 216 -6.25 20.65 -0.41
N PHE A 217 -6.08 19.39 -0.81
CA PHE A 217 -7.18 18.42 -0.89
C PHE A 217 -7.84 18.16 0.46
N ILE A 218 -7.04 18.02 1.53
CA ILE A 218 -7.57 17.83 2.90
C ILE A 218 -8.36 19.05 3.33
N CYS A 219 -7.85 20.27 3.12
CA CYS A 219 -8.56 21.51 3.43
C CYS A 219 -9.88 21.62 2.65
N CYS A 220 -9.89 21.31 1.36
CA CYS A 220 -11.11 21.29 0.56
C CYS A 220 -12.13 20.26 1.10
N ALA A 221 -11.68 19.06 1.46
CA ALA A 221 -12.56 18.02 2.01
C ALA A 221 -13.17 18.44 3.35
N ILE A 222 -12.39 19.04 4.25
CA ILE A 222 -12.89 19.53 5.56
C ILE A 222 -13.92 20.65 5.35
N SER A 223 -13.64 21.62 4.48
CA SER A 223 -14.60 22.68 4.16
C SER A 223 -15.90 22.10 3.59
N CYS A 224 -15.83 21.15 2.67
CA CYS A 224 -17.02 20.53 2.08
C CYS A 224 -17.84 19.68 3.07
N VAL A 225 -17.19 19.03 4.05
CA VAL A 225 -17.90 18.25 5.08
C VAL A 225 -18.49 19.15 6.17
N SER A 226 -17.84 20.27 6.49
CA SER A 226 -18.32 21.22 7.51
C SER A 226 -19.57 22.01 7.09
N PHE A 227 -19.91 22.04 5.79
CA PHE A 227 -21.15 22.65 5.29
C PHE A 227 -22.34 21.69 5.25
N HIS A 228 -22.16 20.44 5.68
CA HIS A 228 -23.21 19.42 5.69
C HIS A 228 -23.71 19.14 7.12
N ASP A 229 -24.00 20.20 7.88
CA ASP A 229 -24.78 20.09 9.12
C ASP A 229 -26.27 20.13 8.72
N PRO A 230 -27.02 19.02 8.81
CA PRO A 230 -28.46 19.06 8.64
C PRO A 230 -29.08 19.71 9.88
N GLU A 231 -29.17 21.04 9.90
CA GLU A 231 -30.16 21.75 10.70
C GLU A 231 -31.56 21.42 10.16
N ASP A 232 -32.09 20.26 10.55
CA ASP A 232 -33.51 19.98 10.46
C ASP A 232 -33.94 19.14 11.66
N GLY A 233 -34.52 19.81 12.66
CA GLY A 233 -35.07 19.15 13.83
C GLY A 233 -35.33 20.06 15.03
N GLY A 234 -35.98 21.21 14.83
CA GLY A 234 -36.32 22.07 15.96
C GLY A 234 -37.20 23.26 15.60
N ALA A 235 -38.43 23.01 15.13
CA ALA A 235 -39.48 24.01 15.20
C ALA A 235 -40.09 23.99 16.61
N PRO A 236 -40.23 25.15 17.28
CA PRO A 236 -41.30 25.30 18.25
C PRO A 236 -42.22 26.49 17.89
N GLU A 237 -43.50 26.22 18.14
CA GLU A 237 -44.50 27.18 18.60
C GLU A 237 -45.29 28.00 17.55
N GLU A 238 -46.28 27.34 16.95
CA GLU A 238 -47.52 28.00 16.55
C GLU A 238 -48.38 28.30 17.79
N ALA A 239 -48.62 29.58 18.04
CA ALA A 239 -49.67 30.05 18.92
C ALA A 239 -50.91 30.42 18.09
N ALA A 240 -52.05 29.76 18.35
CA ALA A 240 -53.39 30.38 18.49
C ALA A 240 -54.53 29.33 18.56
N ALA A 241 -55.29 29.40 19.67
CA ALA A 241 -56.73 29.16 19.91
C ALA A 241 -57.63 28.66 18.75
N GLU A 242 -58.69 27.86 18.92
CA GLU A 242 -59.76 27.95 19.93
C GLU A 242 -60.80 26.78 19.83
N SER A 243 -61.31 26.34 20.99
CA SER A 243 -62.65 25.78 21.30
C SER A 243 -63.15 24.41 20.74
N GLY A 244 -63.71 23.57 21.64
CA GLY A 244 -64.73 22.58 21.26
C GLY A 244 -64.80 21.24 22.01
N VAL A 245 -65.20 21.25 23.30
CA VAL A 245 -66.14 20.32 23.97
C VAL A 245 -66.17 18.81 23.56
N ARG A 246 -65.81 17.90 24.51
CA ARG A 246 -66.67 16.87 25.18
C ARG A 246 -65.98 15.50 25.49
N SER A 247 -66.08 15.11 26.78
CA SER A 247 -66.19 13.75 27.39
C SER A 247 -65.01 12.77 27.45
N THR A 248 -64.73 12.33 28.69
CA THR A 248 -63.95 11.17 29.21
C THR A 248 -64.67 9.81 29.00
N PRO A 249 -64.21 8.64 29.53
CA PRO A 249 -62.90 7.94 29.48
C PRO A 249 -63.06 6.41 29.15
N SER A 250 -61.97 5.61 29.09
CA SER A 250 -61.85 4.14 29.38
C SER A 250 -60.73 3.51 28.52
N ALA A 251 -59.58 3.10 29.08
CA ALA A 251 -59.22 1.76 29.62
C ALA A 251 -58.86 0.70 28.56
N GLU A 252 -57.92 -0.19 28.96
CA GLU A 252 -57.46 -1.44 28.32
C GLU A 252 -56.49 -1.30 27.12
N GLU A 253 -55.51 -2.16 26.85
CA GLU A 253 -54.83 -3.29 27.51
C GLU A 253 -53.80 -3.84 26.48
N GLY A 254 -52.73 -4.52 26.92
CA GLY A 254 -51.97 -5.48 26.09
C GLY A 254 -50.59 -5.00 25.60
N ALA A 255 -49.49 -5.42 26.24
CA ALA A 255 -48.73 -6.66 25.99
C ALA A 255 -47.58 -6.43 24.96
N THR A 256 -46.36 -6.13 25.41
CA THR A 256 -45.25 -7.10 25.66
C THR A 256 -44.96 -8.06 24.50
N ALA A 257 -43.81 -7.88 23.84
CA ALA A 257 -42.98 -8.98 23.36
C ALA A 257 -41.53 -8.51 23.16
N ARG A 258 -40.67 -8.99 24.06
CA ARG A 258 -39.21 -8.89 24.07
C ARG A 258 -38.68 -10.30 23.83
N SER A 259 -37.75 -10.47 22.90
CA SER A 259 -36.90 -11.66 22.73
C SER A 259 -35.66 -11.20 21.95
N ASP A 260 -34.53 -10.87 22.57
CA ASP A 260 -33.52 -11.76 23.16
C ASP A 260 -33.25 -12.99 22.28
N TYR A 261 -32.18 -12.92 21.49
CA TYR A 261 -31.51 -14.10 20.95
C TYR A 261 -30.04 -14.10 21.34
N VAL A 262 -29.67 -15.23 21.92
CA VAL A 262 -28.47 -15.57 22.66
C VAL A 262 -27.36 -16.01 21.71
N SER A 263 -26.16 -15.51 21.96
CA SER A 263 -24.88 -15.97 21.40
C SER A 263 -24.53 -17.38 21.90
N VAL A 264 -24.19 -18.29 20.99
CA VAL A 264 -23.61 -19.59 21.31
C VAL A 264 -22.17 -19.60 20.80
N ASP A 265 -21.23 -19.52 21.75
CA ASP A 265 -19.85 -19.96 21.57
C ASP A 265 -19.82 -21.49 21.47
N MET A 266 -18.96 -22.02 20.60
CA MET A 266 -18.55 -23.42 20.60
C MET A 266 -17.02 -23.47 20.50
N ASP A 267 -16.46 -24.23 21.44
CA ASP A 267 -15.03 -24.46 21.74
C ASP A 267 -14.16 -24.92 20.56
#